data_AF-A0A519H425-F1
#
_entry.id   AF-A0A519H425-F1
#
_cell.length_a   1.000
_cell.length_b   1.000
_cell.length_c   1.000
_cell.angle_alpha   90.00
_cell.angle_beta   90.00
_cell.angle_gamma   90.00
#
_symmetry.space_group_name_H-M   'P 1'
#
loop_
_entity.id
_entity.type
_entity.pdbx_description
1 polymer ?
#
loop_
_entity_poly.entity_id
_entity_poly.type
_entity_poly.pdbx_seq_one_letter_code
_entity_poly.pdbx_strand_id
1 'polypeptide(L)'
;FRPALAQAPLSHGFDLASMLAVPIASDEAWWPASSLLAIDPRTATPRIASLTGTLGLVAESWTPRRDLLASAADATDFVVEVDDDGRARLRFGDDAEGRRPDAGTRFVARYRVGNGAEGNLGAEAIAHIVSATSGDVTALTNPMPAAGGVAPEDIEAVRRDAPQAFRTQERAVTPADYAAAAERRPEVQRAAASFRWTGSWHTVFLTPDRFGGAPIDSLFTLRLRRFLERFRMAGYDLDVNAPRYVPLDVALHVCVSPAYFRADVLQGVRRVLSSSVLADGTLGIFHPDNFSFGQPVYLSRVIAAAQSVEGVDSVRADVFGRMGVPNATTLEQGVIAIGALEIAQLANNPNFPERGRLVVSAGGGK
;
A
#
# COMPACT_ATOMS: atom_id res chain seq x y z
N PHE A 1 23.61 20.94 -22.42
CA PHE A 1 22.42 21.58 -23.05
C PHE A 1 21.22 21.37 -22.12
N ARG A 2 20.58 22.45 -21.61
CA ARG A 2 19.44 22.37 -20.66
C ARG A 2 18.37 23.44 -20.95
N PRO A 3 17.51 23.24 -21.97
CA PRO A 3 16.50 24.23 -22.34
C PRO A 3 15.42 24.36 -21.25
N ALA A 4 14.91 25.57 -21.06
CA ALA A 4 13.81 25.84 -20.14
C ALA A 4 12.46 25.85 -20.88
N LEU A 5 11.41 25.37 -20.22
CA LEU A 5 10.04 25.52 -20.71
C LEU A 5 9.64 27.00 -20.67
N ALA A 6 8.82 27.38 -21.67
CA ALA A 6 8.41 28.77 -21.86
C ALA A 6 7.42 29.23 -20.79
N GLN A 7 6.49 28.36 -20.37
CA GLN A 7 5.44 28.64 -19.39
C GLN A 7 5.70 27.87 -18.10
N ALA A 8 5.28 28.46 -16.98
CA ALA A 8 5.35 27.89 -15.64
C ALA A 8 4.06 28.21 -14.87
N PRO A 9 3.70 27.44 -13.84
CA PRO A 9 4.37 26.23 -13.38
C PRO A 9 4.02 25.01 -14.24
N LEU A 10 4.98 24.12 -14.50
CA LEU A 10 4.73 22.84 -15.16
C LEU A 10 3.89 21.94 -14.24
N SER A 11 2.80 21.38 -14.75
CA SER A 11 1.98 20.50 -13.93
C SER A 11 2.69 19.19 -13.58
N HIS A 12 2.58 18.77 -12.32
CA HIS A 12 2.98 17.43 -11.87
C HIS A 12 1.73 16.62 -11.56
N GLY A 13 1.68 15.37 -12.01
CA GLY A 13 0.52 14.52 -11.75
C GLY A 13 0.77 13.07 -12.11
N PHE A 14 -0.32 12.31 -12.22
CA PHE A 14 -0.25 10.87 -12.41
C PHE A 14 -0.74 10.48 -13.80
N ASP A 15 -0.17 9.41 -14.35
CA ASP A 15 -0.76 8.75 -15.51
C ASP A 15 -1.94 7.89 -15.07
N LEU A 16 -3.11 8.54 -14.93
CA LEU A 16 -4.34 7.89 -14.52
C LEU A 16 -4.75 6.79 -15.51
N ALA A 17 -4.45 6.92 -16.80
CA ALA A 17 -4.76 5.87 -17.77
C ALA A 17 -3.97 4.60 -17.46
N SER A 18 -2.66 4.73 -17.22
CA SER A 18 -1.83 3.60 -16.78
C SER A 18 -2.22 3.06 -15.39
N MET A 19 -2.68 3.91 -14.47
CA MET A 19 -3.16 3.48 -13.15
C MET A 19 -4.49 2.72 -13.22
N LEU A 20 -5.36 3.10 -14.17
CA LEU A 20 -6.70 2.55 -14.37
C LEU A 20 -6.76 1.45 -15.44
N ALA A 21 -5.67 1.21 -16.18
CA ALA A 21 -5.51 0.11 -17.12
C ALA A 21 -5.36 -1.24 -16.39
N VAL A 22 -6.24 -1.51 -15.43
CA VAL A 22 -6.37 -2.77 -14.71
C VAL A 22 -7.40 -3.61 -15.47
N PRO A 23 -7.11 -4.90 -15.75
CA PRO A 23 -8.12 -5.81 -16.29
C PRO A 23 -9.32 -5.87 -15.34
N ILE A 24 -10.50 -5.51 -15.82
CA ILE A 24 -11.73 -5.68 -15.05
C ILE A 24 -12.06 -7.17 -15.06
N ALA A 25 -11.70 -7.89 -14.00
CA ALA A 25 -12.16 -9.25 -13.78
C ALA A 25 -13.55 -9.22 -13.13
N SER A 26 -14.45 -10.11 -13.56
CA SER A 26 -15.85 -10.14 -13.12
C SER A 26 -16.05 -10.45 -11.63
N ASP A 27 -15.01 -10.95 -10.97
CA ASP A 27 -14.98 -11.40 -9.58
C ASP A 27 -14.19 -10.47 -8.63
N GLU A 28 -13.55 -9.41 -9.14
CA GLU A 28 -12.85 -8.43 -8.31
C GLU A 28 -13.74 -7.23 -7.93
N ALA A 29 -13.67 -6.82 -6.66
CA ALA A 29 -14.37 -5.64 -6.18
C ALA A 29 -13.86 -4.38 -6.90
N TRP A 30 -14.79 -3.59 -7.43
CA TRP A 30 -14.47 -2.35 -8.11
C TRP A 30 -13.83 -1.38 -7.13
N TRP A 31 -12.73 -0.74 -7.55
CA TRP A 31 -12.14 0.32 -6.75
C TRP A 31 -13.14 1.47 -6.61
N PRO A 32 -13.41 1.96 -5.40
CA PRO A 32 -14.15 3.20 -5.27
C PRO A 32 -13.31 4.29 -5.91
N ALA A 33 -13.94 5.19 -6.68
CA ALA A 33 -13.23 6.26 -7.36
C ALA A 33 -12.45 7.17 -6.37
N SER A 34 -12.86 7.20 -5.10
CA SER A 34 -12.14 7.85 -3.99
C SER A 34 -10.75 7.27 -3.71
N SER A 35 -10.46 6.02 -4.10
CA SER A 35 -9.10 5.44 -3.96
C SER A 35 -8.05 6.19 -4.78
N LEU A 36 -8.46 6.92 -5.83
CA LEU A 36 -7.57 7.78 -6.62
C LEU A 36 -7.20 9.10 -5.90
N LEU A 37 -7.89 9.45 -4.82
CA LEU A 37 -7.64 10.67 -4.05
C LEU A 37 -6.51 10.51 -3.02
N ALA A 38 -6.10 9.28 -2.72
CA ALA A 38 -5.08 8.97 -1.71
C ALA A 38 -3.66 8.82 -2.28
N ILE A 39 -3.40 9.35 -3.49
CA ILE A 39 -2.10 9.19 -4.14
C ILE A 39 -1.11 10.21 -3.56
N ASP A 40 0.06 9.73 -3.11
CA ASP A 40 1.13 10.59 -2.60
C ASP A 40 1.66 11.53 -3.70
N PRO A 41 1.53 12.87 -3.53
CA PRO A 41 2.04 13.87 -4.46
C PRO A 41 3.54 13.71 -4.78
N ARG A 42 4.34 13.14 -3.87
CA ARG A 42 5.79 12.89 -4.09
C ARG A 42 6.08 11.87 -5.19
N THR A 43 5.06 11.14 -5.65
CA THR A 43 5.17 10.18 -6.75
C THR A 43 4.70 10.77 -8.09
N ALA A 44 4.25 12.03 -8.11
CA ALA A 44 3.80 12.70 -9.31
C ALA A 44 4.95 12.90 -10.31
N THR A 45 4.66 12.70 -11.59
CA THR A 45 5.60 12.91 -12.69
C THR A 45 5.23 14.16 -13.49
N PRO A 46 6.20 14.79 -14.17
CA PRO A 46 5.93 15.94 -15.03
C PRO A 46 4.91 15.61 -16.13
N ARG A 47 3.86 16.43 -16.27
CA ARG A 47 2.80 16.23 -17.28
C ARG A 47 3.18 16.85 -18.62
N ILE A 48 4.19 16.26 -19.26
CA ILE A 48 4.58 16.54 -20.64
C ILE A 48 3.85 15.55 -21.54
N ALA A 49 2.94 16.07 -22.37
CA ALA A 49 2.18 15.26 -23.33
C ALA A 49 3.04 14.83 -24.53
N SER A 50 3.95 15.69 -24.99
CA SER A 50 4.94 15.34 -26.00
C SER A 50 6.15 16.26 -25.95
N LEU A 51 7.32 15.73 -26.31
CA LEU A 51 8.52 16.48 -26.60
C LEU A 51 9.09 15.95 -27.91
N THR A 52 9.18 16.80 -28.93
CA THR A 52 9.73 16.44 -30.23
C THR A 52 10.99 17.24 -30.49
N GLY A 53 12.10 16.53 -30.74
CA GLY A 53 13.36 17.12 -31.18
C GLY A 53 13.50 17.00 -32.69
N THR A 54 13.82 18.09 -33.38
CA THR A 54 13.99 18.11 -34.84
C THR A 54 15.39 18.61 -35.20
N LEU A 55 16.11 17.81 -35.98
CA LEU A 55 17.40 18.15 -36.56
C LEU A 55 17.32 17.98 -38.08
N GLY A 56 17.44 19.09 -38.82
CA GLY A 56 17.24 19.07 -40.28
C GLY A 56 15.83 18.63 -40.64
N LEU A 57 15.70 17.48 -41.30
CA LEU A 57 14.43 16.87 -41.70
C LEU A 57 13.99 15.72 -40.76
N VAL A 58 14.80 15.35 -39.79
CA VAL A 58 14.52 14.22 -38.89
C VAL A 58 13.87 14.76 -37.62
N ALA A 59 12.73 14.18 -37.25
CA ALA A 59 12.01 14.49 -36.02
C ALA A 59 11.85 13.22 -35.17
N GLU A 60 12.20 13.31 -33.89
CA GLU A 60 12.15 12.20 -32.96
C GLU A 60 11.41 12.61 -31.69
N SER A 61 10.66 11.66 -31.12
CA SER A 61 9.98 11.84 -29.84
C SER A 61 10.91 11.51 -28.69
N TRP A 62 10.80 12.30 -27.63
CA TRP A 62 11.55 12.14 -26.39
C TRP A 62 10.61 11.82 -25.24
N THR A 63 11.04 10.95 -24.34
CA THR A 63 10.21 10.42 -23.24
C THR A 63 10.67 10.98 -21.90
N PRO A 64 9.77 11.57 -21.08
CA PRO A 64 10.14 12.04 -19.76
C PRO A 64 10.37 10.84 -18.82
N ARG A 65 11.48 10.89 -18.09
CA ARG A 65 11.84 9.95 -17.02
C ARG A 65 12.04 10.69 -15.70
N ARG A 66 11.98 9.95 -14.59
CA ARG A 66 12.27 10.47 -13.25
C ARG A 66 13.78 10.73 -13.09
N ASP A 67 14.57 9.80 -13.58
CA ASP A 67 16.02 9.84 -13.66
C ASP A 67 16.46 9.12 -14.96
N LEU A 68 17.74 9.17 -15.27
CA LEU A 68 18.30 8.53 -16.47
C LEU A 68 19.12 7.28 -16.14
N LEU A 69 19.16 6.83 -14.87
CA LEU A 69 20.11 5.79 -14.40
C LEU A 69 19.88 4.41 -15.00
N ALA A 70 18.73 4.20 -15.65
CA ALA A 70 18.36 2.97 -16.33
C ALA A 70 18.13 3.20 -17.84
N SER A 71 18.47 4.39 -18.35
CA SER A 71 18.29 4.75 -19.75
C SER A 71 19.48 4.24 -20.56
N ALA A 72 19.21 3.49 -21.63
CA ALA A 72 20.26 3.09 -22.57
C ALA A 72 20.94 4.32 -23.19
N ALA A 73 22.21 4.17 -23.58
CA ALA A 73 23.03 5.23 -24.17
C ALA A 73 22.37 5.96 -25.36
N ASP A 74 21.58 5.26 -26.16
CA ASP A 74 20.87 5.78 -27.34
C ASP A 74 19.40 6.13 -27.06
N ALA A 75 18.91 5.95 -25.83
CA ALA A 75 17.53 6.22 -25.47
C ALA A 75 17.19 7.71 -25.55
N THR A 76 16.06 8.03 -26.18
CA THR A 76 15.53 9.40 -26.28
C THR A 76 14.82 9.85 -24.99
N ASP A 77 15.48 9.65 -23.85
CA ASP A 77 14.96 9.98 -22.53
C ASP A 77 15.45 11.35 -22.04
N PHE A 78 14.63 12.02 -21.23
CA PHE A 78 15.00 13.27 -20.58
C PHE A 78 14.36 13.40 -19.19
N VAL A 79 14.95 14.24 -18.34
CA VAL A 79 14.46 14.55 -16.98
C VAL A 79 14.03 16.00 -16.92
N VAL A 80 13.02 16.28 -16.11
CA VAL A 80 12.60 17.66 -15.80
C VAL A 80 13.10 18.05 -14.43
N GLU A 81 13.82 19.16 -14.35
CA GLU A 81 14.32 19.77 -13.13
C GLU A 81 13.61 21.11 -12.95
N VAL A 82 13.00 21.35 -11.80
CA VAL A 82 12.36 22.64 -11.47
C VAL A 82 13.35 23.46 -10.66
N ASP A 83 13.64 24.69 -11.10
CA ASP A 83 14.48 25.62 -10.36
C ASP A 83 13.68 26.39 -9.28
N ASP A 84 14.39 27.16 -8.46
CA ASP A 84 13.81 27.88 -7.31
C ASP A 84 12.74 28.92 -7.72
N ASP A 85 12.77 29.39 -8.97
CA ASP A 85 11.78 30.30 -9.54
C ASP A 85 10.55 29.55 -10.11
N GLY A 86 10.48 28.23 -9.92
CA GLY A 86 9.40 27.37 -10.41
C GLY A 86 9.48 27.04 -11.90
N ARG A 87 10.60 27.36 -12.57
CA ARG A 87 10.77 27.13 -14.00
C ARG A 87 11.32 25.74 -14.27
N ALA A 88 10.63 24.99 -15.11
CA ALA A 88 11.06 23.66 -15.52
C ALA A 88 12.15 23.72 -16.59
N ARG A 89 13.27 23.04 -16.34
CA ARG A 89 14.38 22.83 -17.27
C ARG A 89 14.48 21.36 -17.66
N LEU A 90 14.78 21.11 -18.92
CA LEU A 90 14.94 19.77 -19.45
C LEU A 90 16.41 19.38 -19.42
N ARG A 91 16.74 18.29 -18.72
CA ARG A 91 18.06 17.68 -18.72
C ARG A 91 18.02 16.40 -19.56
N PHE A 92 18.86 16.36 -20.59
CA PHE A 92 19.04 15.18 -21.42
C PHE A 92 20.23 14.33 -20.93
N GLY A 93 20.39 13.16 -21.54
CA GLY A 93 21.50 12.26 -21.26
C GLY A 93 22.85 12.73 -21.79
N ASP A 94 23.85 11.90 -21.58
CA ASP A 94 25.25 12.18 -21.87
C ASP A 94 25.91 11.14 -22.78
N ASP A 95 25.11 10.32 -23.46
CA ASP A 95 25.49 9.18 -24.30
C ASP A 95 25.98 7.95 -23.51
N ALA A 96 25.94 7.99 -22.17
CA ALA A 96 26.05 6.82 -21.31
C ALA A 96 24.70 6.50 -20.66
N GLU A 97 24.08 7.50 -20.04
CA GLU A 97 22.77 7.41 -19.38
C GLU A 97 21.75 8.25 -20.14
N GLY A 98 21.24 7.67 -21.24
CA GLY A 98 20.41 8.37 -22.22
C GLY A 98 21.20 9.14 -23.27
N ARG A 99 20.56 9.39 -24.42
CA ARG A 99 21.16 10.06 -25.56
C ARG A 99 21.31 11.55 -25.33
N ARG A 100 22.46 12.11 -25.70
CA ARG A 100 22.67 13.55 -25.81
C ARG A 100 22.08 14.06 -27.13
N PRO A 101 21.27 15.13 -27.12
CA PRO A 101 20.82 15.74 -28.36
C PRO A 101 22.00 16.31 -29.15
N ASP A 102 21.97 16.08 -30.46
CA ASP A 102 22.91 16.70 -31.39
C ASP A 102 22.79 18.22 -31.37
N ALA A 103 23.92 18.90 -31.59
CA ALA A 103 23.98 20.34 -31.67
C ALA A 103 23.08 20.86 -32.81
N GLY A 104 22.22 21.83 -32.50
CA GLY A 104 21.27 22.40 -33.46
C GLY A 104 19.87 21.78 -33.43
N THR A 105 19.64 20.73 -32.63
CA THR A 105 18.30 20.16 -32.43
C THR A 105 17.34 21.20 -31.84
N ARG A 106 16.18 21.37 -32.48
CA ARG A 106 15.10 22.26 -32.02
C ARG A 106 14.02 21.43 -31.33
N PHE A 107 13.58 21.89 -30.17
CA PHE A 107 12.58 21.18 -29.38
C PHE A 107 11.23 21.89 -29.37
N VAL A 108 10.16 21.13 -29.57
CA VAL A 108 8.78 21.56 -29.37
C VAL A 108 8.14 20.69 -28.30
N ALA A 109 7.61 21.31 -27.26
CA ALA A 109 7.00 20.63 -26.13
C ALA A 109 5.51 20.96 -26.02
N ARG A 110 4.67 19.96 -25.78
CA ARG A 110 3.28 20.11 -25.35
C ARG A 110 3.17 19.60 -23.92
N TYR A 111 2.75 20.45 -23.00
CA TYR A 111 2.70 20.13 -21.58
C TYR A 111 1.55 20.87 -20.91
N ARG A 112 1.17 20.41 -19.73
CA ARG A 112 0.15 21.05 -18.90
C ARG A 112 0.79 22.10 -17.99
N VAL A 113 0.12 23.22 -17.84
CA VAL A 113 0.52 24.33 -16.97
C VAL A 113 -0.51 24.49 -15.85
N GLY A 114 -0.05 24.75 -14.64
CA GLY A 114 -0.87 24.92 -13.43
C GLY A 114 -0.68 23.80 -12.43
N ASN A 115 -0.61 24.15 -11.14
CA ASN A 115 -0.50 23.27 -9.98
C ASN A 115 -1.21 23.94 -8.80
N GLY A 116 -1.27 23.25 -7.65
CA GLY A 116 -1.71 23.88 -6.41
C GLY A 116 -3.14 23.54 -6.02
N ALA A 117 -3.52 24.07 -4.88
CA ALA A 117 -4.85 23.88 -4.30
C ALA A 117 -5.97 24.57 -5.11
N GLU A 118 -5.64 25.51 -6.00
CA GLU A 118 -6.60 26.18 -6.88
C GLU A 118 -7.32 25.22 -7.83
N GLY A 119 -6.69 24.07 -8.14
CA GLY A 119 -7.32 23.01 -8.94
C GLY A 119 -8.32 22.16 -8.16
N ASN A 120 -8.42 22.34 -6.83
CA ASN A 120 -9.38 21.60 -6.01
C ASN A 120 -10.74 22.26 -6.09
N LEU A 121 -11.75 21.51 -6.53
CA LEU A 121 -13.11 21.99 -6.74
C LEU A 121 -14.11 21.09 -6.03
N GLY A 122 -15.23 21.65 -5.59
CA GLY A 122 -16.33 20.88 -5.02
C GLY A 122 -16.92 19.87 -6.01
N ALA A 123 -17.67 18.90 -5.50
CA ALA A 123 -18.51 18.06 -6.34
C ALA A 123 -19.48 18.94 -7.15
N GLU A 124 -19.80 18.51 -8.38
CA GLU A 124 -20.72 19.18 -9.31
C GLU A 124 -20.27 20.59 -9.76
N ALA A 125 -19.04 21.01 -9.47
CA ALA A 125 -18.52 22.33 -9.85
C ALA A 125 -18.01 22.41 -11.30
N ILE A 126 -17.61 21.28 -11.89
CA ILE A 126 -17.12 21.19 -13.27
C ILE A 126 -18.30 20.86 -14.19
N ALA A 127 -18.82 21.89 -14.87
CA ALA A 127 -19.99 21.77 -15.75
C ALA A 127 -19.70 22.11 -17.23
N HIS A 128 -18.46 22.51 -17.55
CA HIS A 128 -18.09 22.99 -18.89
C HIS A 128 -16.84 22.29 -19.42
N ILE A 129 -16.82 22.04 -20.72
CA ILE A 129 -15.67 21.52 -21.45
C ILE A 129 -15.25 22.52 -22.52
N VAL A 130 -13.95 22.71 -22.65
CA VAL A 130 -13.37 23.43 -23.79
C VAL A 130 -13.05 22.39 -24.86
N SER A 131 -13.81 22.39 -25.96
CA SER A 131 -13.64 21.46 -27.07
C SER A 131 -13.53 22.20 -28.41
N ALA A 132 -12.77 21.62 -29.34
CA ALA A 132 -12.71 22.08 -30.72
C ALA A 132 -13.90 21.57 -31.56
N THR A 133 -14.61 20.54 -31.10
CA THR A 133 -15.84 20.02 -31.70
C THR A 133 -17.05 20.31 -30.81
N SER A 134 -18.17 20.69 -31.42
CA SER A 134 -19.43 20.97 -30.73
C SER A 134 -20.46 19.89 -31.03
N GLY A 135 -21.20 19.43 -30.01
CA GLY A 135 -22.36 18.53 -30.16
C GLY A 135 -22.15 17.09 -29.67
N ASP A 136 -20.92 16.68 -29.38
CA ASP A 136 -20.60 15.30 -28.97
C ASP A 136 -20.88 15.02 -27.47
N VAL A 137 -21.00 16.07 -26.66
CA VAL A 137 -21.20 16.00 -25.20
C VAL A 137 -22.45 16.77 -24.83
N THR A 138 -23.45 16.09 -24.27
CA THR A 138 -24.75 16.68 -23.89
C THR A 138 -24.76 17.26 -22.47
N ALA A 139 -24.02 16.64 -21.55
CA ALA A 139 -23.84 17.10 -20.19
C ALA A 139 -22.49 16.61 -19.64
N LEU A 140 -21.89 17.42 -18.77
CA LEU A 140 -20.67 17.10 -18.06
C LEU A 140 -20.86 17.46 -16.58
N THR A 141 -20.47 16.55 -15.71
CA THR A 141 -20.45 16.76 -14.25
C THR A 141 -19.23 16.07 -13.66
N ASN A 142 -18.77 16.54 -12.51
CA ASN A 142 -17.88 15.82 -11.60
C ASN A 142 -18.63 15.36 -10.33
N PRO A 143 -19.09 14.10 -10.27
CA PRO A 143 -19.80 13.57 -9.09
C PRO A 143 -19.00 13.62 -7.79
N MET A 144 -17.68 13.68 -7.91
CA MET A 144 -16.76 13.81 -6.80
C MET A 144 -16.03 15.15 -6.87
N PRO A 145 -15.59 15.69 -5.71
CA PRO A 145 -14.71 16.85 -5.72
C PRO A 145 -13.43 16.56 -6.52
N ALA A 146 -12.98 17.55 -7.29
CA ALA A 146 -11.63 17.55 -7.81
C ALA A 146 -10.69 17.80 -6.63
N ALA A 147 -9.75 16.89 -6.40
CA ALA A 147 -8.84 16.94 -5.25
C ALA A 147 -7.45 16.42 -5.64
N GLY A 148 -6.49 16.52 -4.71
CA GLY A 148 -5.09 16.13 -4.92
C GLY A 148 -4.18 17.28 -5.36
N GLY A 149 -4.74 18.46 -5.65
CA GLY A 149 -3.97 19.68 -5.85
C GLY A 149 -3.35 20.14 -4.53
N VAL A 150 -2.02 20.16 -4.47
CA VAL A 150 -1.26 20.65 -3.31
C VAL A 150 -0.29 21.73 -3.76
N ALA A 151 -0.03 22.70 -2.88
CA ALA A 151 0.99 23.71 -3.13
C ALA A 151 2.39 23.04 -3.21
N PRO A 152 3.34 23.65 -3.95
CA PRO A 152 4.74 23.26 -3.87
C PRO A 152 5.23 23.25 -2.41
N GLU A 153 6.16 22.37 -2.11
CA GLU A 153 6.76 22.27 -0.77
C GLU A 153 7.57 23.55 -0.46
N ASP A 154 7.43 24.07 0.76
CA ASP A 154 8.13 25.27 1.18
C ASP A 154 9.64 25.01 1.34
N ILE A 155 10.47 25.97 0.94
CA ILE A 155 11.93 25.83 0.93
C ILE A 155 12.52 25.60 2.33
N GLU A 156 11.91 26.14 3.39
CA GLU A 156 12.36 25.91 4.76
C GLU A 156 11.99 24.50 5.25
N ALA A 157 10.89 23.92 4.78
CA ALA A 157 10.58 22.50 4.99
C ALA A 157 11.59 21.62 4.25
N VAL A 158 11.87 21.92 2.98
CA VAL A 158 12.88 21.19 2.18
C VAL A 158 14.25 21.26 2.86
N ARG A 159 14.68 22.42 3.37
CA ARG A 159 15.98 22.57 4.06
C ARG A 159 16.09 21.69 5.30
N ARG A 160 14.99 21.50 6.03
CA ARG A 160 14.92 20.63 7.21
C ARG A 160 14.96 19.15 6.84
N ASP A 161 14.23 18.77 5.80
CA ASP A 161 13.94 17.37 5.48
C ASP A 161 14.95 16.76 4.48
N ALA A 162 15.52 17.55 3.56
CA ALA A 162 16.47 17.10 2.56
C ALA A 162 17.69 16.35 3.14
N PRO A 163 18.32 16.77 4.26
CA PRO A 163 19.41 16.01 4.86
C PRO A 163 18.99 14.60 5.31
N GLN A 164 17.75 14.42 5.76
CA GLN A 164 17.23 13.10 6.14
C GLN A 164 16.95 12.23 4.92
N ALA A 165 16.57 12.82 3.79
CA ALA A 165 16.41 12.10 2.53
C ALA A 165 17.73 11.43 2.10
N PHE A 166 18.88 12.10 2.29
CA PHE A 166 20.20 11.50 2.02
C PHE A 166 20.63 10.41 3.02
N ARG A 167 20.05 10.40 4.23
CA ARG A 167 20.27 9.35 5.23
C ARG A 167 19.35 8.15 5.02
N THR A 168 18.26 8.33 4.29
CA THR A 168 17.33 7.28 3.96
C THR A 168 17.92 6.41 2.86
N GLN A 169 18.23 5.16 3.20
CA GLN A 169 18.74 4.21 2.22
C GLN A 169 17.62 3.88 1.20
N GLU A 170 17.91 4.11 -0.07
CA GLU A 170 17.05 3.74 -1.22
C GLU A 170 17.53 2.43 -1.88
N ARG A 171 18.27 1.61 -1.15
CA ARG A 171 18.76 0.28 -1.56
C ARG A 171 18.37 -0.76 -0.52
N ALA A 172 17.86 -1.90 -0.96
CA ALA A 172 17.58 -3.04 -0.10
C ALA A 172 18.65 -4.12 -0.28
N VAL A 173 19.45 -4.33 0.78
CA VAL A 173 20.57 -5.29 0.75
C VAL A 173 20.29 -6.50 1.63
N THR A 174 19.74 -6.25 2.82
CA THR A 174 19.41 -7.28 3.81
C THR A 174 17.93 -7.64 3.78
N PRO A 175 17.50 -8.77 4.37
CA PRO A 175 16.08 -9.10 4.47
C PRO A 175 15.27 -8.01 5.18
N ALA A 176 15.85 -7.40 6.22
CA ALA A 176 15.22 -6.31 6.95
C ALA A 176 15.01 -5.07 6.06
N ASP A 177 15.93 -4.79 5.14
CA ASP A 177 15.78 -3.65 4.22
C ASP A 177 14.63 -3.87 3.23
N TYR A 178 14.48 -5.10 2.70
CA TYR A 178 13.36 -5.43 1.81
C TYR A 178 12.01 -5.36 2.54
N ALA A 179 11.96 -5.84 3.79
CA ALA A 179 10.78 -5.70 4.64
C ALA A 179 10.46 -4.22 4.90
N ALA A 180 11.44 -3.44 5.33
CA ALA A 180 11.28 -2.00 5.60
C ALA A 180 10.89 -1.21 4.35
N ALA A 181 11.42 -1.56 3.17
CA ALA A 181 11.02 -0.95 1.91
C ALA A 181 9.56 -1.27 1.59
N ALA A 182 9.13 -2.53 1.74
CA ALA A 182 7.75 -2.95 1.50
C ALA A 182 6.75 -2.26 2.45
N GLU A 183 7.11 -2.10 3.73
CA GLU A 183 6.32 -1.41 4.76
C GLU A 183 6.14 0.10 4.49
N ARG A 184 6.85 0.68 3.51
CA ARG A 184 6.58 2.06 3.05
C ARG A 184 5.27 2.18 2.25
N ARG A 185 4.67 1.06 1.83
CA ARG A 185 3.35 1.05 1.17
C ARG A 185 2.25 1.11 2.24
N PRO A 186 1.27 2.02 2.13
CA PRO A 186 0.24 2.21 3.17
C PRO A 186 -0.69 1.00 3.37
N GLU A 187 -0.75 0.11 2.38
CA GLU A 187 -1.53 -1.14 2.39
C GLU A 187 -0.79 -2.32 3.06
N VAL A 188 0.49 -2.16 3.42
CA VAL A 188 1.32 -3.19 4.07
C VAL A 188 1.49 -2.82 5.55
N GLN A 189 1.01 -3.69 6.44
CA GLN A 189 1.16 -3.52 7.89
C GLN A 189 2.58 -3.88 8.33
N ARG A 190 3.05 -5.06 7.91
CA ARG A 190 4.39 -5.58 8.18
C ARG A 190 4.87 -6.41 7.00
N ALA A 191 6.16 -6.66 6.91
CA ALA A 191 6.71 -7.58 5.93
C ALA A 191 7.83 -8.43 6.52
N ALA A 192 7.99 -9.63 5.99
CA ALA A 192 9.15 -10.47 6.21
C ALA A 192 9.80 -10.77 4.87
N ALA A 193 11.13 -10.82 4.83
CA ALA A 193 11.86 -11.22 3.64
C ALA A 193 12.85 -12.35 3.97
N SER A 194 13.19 -13.14 2.96
CA SER A 194 14.27 -14.12 3.05
C SER A 194 14.97 -14.25 1.70
N PHE A 195 16.24 -14.65 1.72
CA PHE A 195 16.99 -14.94 0.50
C PHE A 195 17.10 -16.45 0.35
N ARG A 196 16.87 -16.94 -0.86
CA ARG A 196 17.05 -18.37 -1.19
C ARG A 196 17.82 -18.49 -2.49
N TRP A 197 18.80 -19.38 -2.51
CA TRP A 197 19.48 -19.75 -3.74
C TRP A 197 18.53 -20.57 -4.62
N THR A 198 18.24 -20.10 -5.82
CA THR A 198 17.31 -20.75 -6.76
C THR A 198 18.03 -21.42 -7.93
N GLY A 199 19.34 -21.63 -7.81
CA GLY A 199 20.18 -22.36 -8.77
C GLY A 199 21.22 -21.47 -9.43
N SER A 200 20.78 -20.36 -10.03
CA SER A 200 21.67 -19.44 -10.79
C SER A 200 22.00 -18.15 -10.04
N TRP A 201 21.13 -17.69 -9.15
CA TRP A 201 21.32 -16.52 -8.31
C TRP A 201 20.44 -16.61 -7.05
N HIS A 202 20.55 -15.61 -6.18
CA HIS A 202 19.66 -15.49 -5.03
C HIS A 202 18.35 -14.81 -5.44
N THR A 203 17.23 -15.38 -5.02
CA THR A 203 15.91 -14.77 -5.09
C THR A 203 15.50 -14.28 -3.70
N VAL A 204 15.01 -13.05 -3.65
CA VAL A 204 14.39 -12.44 -2.47
C VAL A 204 12.92 -12.87 -2.45
N PHE A 205 12.53 -13.63 -1.43
CA PHE A 205 11.14 -13.98 -1.16
C PHE A 205 10.60 -12.99 -0.12
N LEU A 206 9.68 -12.14 -0.56
CA LEU A 206 9.04 -11.14 0.27
C LEU A 206 7.61 -11.58 0.60
N THR A 207 7.33 -11.67 1.89
CA THR A 207 6.03 -12.04 2.44
C THR A 207 5.42 -10.83 3.15
N PRO A 208 4.53 -10.06 2.50
CA PRO A 208 3.82 -8.95 3.13
C PRO A 208 2.61 -9.42 3.93
N ASP A 209 2.38 -8.75 5.05
CA ASP A 209 1.17 -8.78 5.86
C ASP A 209 0.40 -7.49 5.60
N ARG A 210 -0.84 -7.59 5.11
CA ARG A 210 -1.66 -6.44 4.70
C ARG A 210 -2.72 -6.16 5.76
N PHE A 211 -3.02 -4.88 5.96
CA PHE A 211 -4.12 -4.46 6.83
C PHE A 211 -5.43 -5.17 6.45
N GLY A 212 -6.22 -5.51 7.47
CA GLY A 212 -7.45 -6.29 7.38
C GLY A 212 -7.24 -7.77 7.01
N GLY A 213 -6.00 -8.26 6.95
CA GLY A 213 -5.70 -9.59 6.42
C GLY A 213 -6.01 -9.71 4.92
N ALA A 214 -5.86 -8.62 4.17
CA ALA A 214 -6.14 -8.59 2.74
C ALA A 214 -5.27 -9.60 1.96
N PRO A 215 -5.80 -10.21 0.89
CA PRO A 215 -5.10 -11.26 0.16
C PRO A 215 -3.85 -10.72 -0.58
N ILE A 216 -2.88 -11.59 -0.84
CA ILE A 216 -1.75 -11.27 -1.73
C ILE A 216 -2.15 -11.70 -3.14
N ASP A 217 -2.94 -10.86 -3.80
CA ASP A 217 -3.42 -11.07 -5.17
C ASP A 217 -2.38 -10.67 -6.24
N SER A 218 -2.66 -10.99 -7.51
CA SER A 218 -1.77 -10.72 -8.65
C SER A 218 -1.53 -9.22 -8.85
N LEU A 219 -2.55 -8.39 -8.62
CA LEU A 219 -2.52 -6.95 -8.81
C LEU A 219 -1.64 -6.26 -7.76
N PHE A 220 -1.84 -6.60 -6.48
CA PHE A 220 -1.01 -6.17 -5.37
C PHE A 220 0.43 -6.60 -5.59
N THR A 221 0.66 -7.85 -5.97
CA THR A 221 1.99 -8.40 -6.28
C THR A 221 2.69 -7.59 -7.37
N LEU A 222 2.02 -7.33 -8.49
CA LEU A 222 2.58 -6.53 -9.59
C LEU A 222 2.97 -5.11 -9.14
N ARG A 223 2.11 -4.46 -8.37
CA ARG A 223 2.36 -3.09 -7.87
C ARG A 223 3.48 -3.05 -6.85
N LEU A 224 3.52 -4.00 -5.92
CA LEU A 224 4.57 -4.08 -4.92
C LEU A 224 5.92 -4.36 -5.58
N ARG A 225 5.98 -5.29 -6.55
CA ARG A 225 7.20 -5.55 -7.32
C ARG A 225 7.69 -4.31 -8.07
N ARG A 226 6.79 -3.62 -8.79
CA ARG A 226 7.13 -2.38 -9.50
C ARG A 226 7.65 -1.29 -8.55
N PHE A 227 7.05 -1.17 -7.38
CA PHE A 227 7.50 -0.23 -6.35
C PHE A 227 8.88 -0.60 -5.80
N LEU A 228 9.11 -1.89 -5.54
CA LEU A 228 10.36 -2.39 -4.95
C LEU A 228 11.54 -2.41 -5.93
N GLU A 229 11.26 -2.35 -7.22
CA GLU A 229 12.28 -2.38 -8.27
C GLU A 229 13.37 -1.31 -8.07
N ARG A 230 13.00 -0.11 -7.62
CA ARG A 230 13.96 0.97 -7.36
C ARG A 230 14.94 0.68 -6.22
N PHE A 231 14.59 -0.24 -5.32
CA PHE A 231 15.40 -0.62 -4.16
C PHE A 231 16.18 -1.91 -4.39
N ARG A 232 15.75 -2.74 -5.35
CA ARG A 232 16.27 -4.08 -5.58
C ARG A 232 17.74 -4.03 -6.00
N MET A 233 18.57 -4.92 -5.44
CA MET A 233 19.93 -5.10 -5.93
C MET A 233 19.92 -5.72 -7.34
N ALA A 234 20.79 -5.19 -8.20
CA ALA A 234 21.05 -5.79 -9.50
C ALA A 234 21.49 -7.27 -9.36
N GLY A 235 20.98 -8.14 -10.23
CA GLY A 235 21.29 -9.57 -10.22
C GLY A 235 20.48 -10.44 -9.24
N TYR A 236 19.54 -9.87 -8.48
CA TYR A 236 18.64 -10.62 -7.61
C TYR A 236 17.22 -10.66 -8.16
N ASP A 237 16.57 -11.80 -8.18
CA ASP A 237 15.13 -11.84 -8.43
C ASP A 237 14.35 -11.46 -7.18
N LEU A 238 13.17 -10.87 -7.38
CA LEU A 238 12.20 -10.62 -6.32
C LEU A 238 10.97 -11.47 -6.59
N ASP A 239 10.51 -12.20 -5.58
CA ASP A 239 9.26 -12.94 -5.58
C ASP A 239 8.41 -12.54 -4.37
N VAL A 240 7.09 -12.46 -4.56
CA VAL A 240 6.15 -12.05 -3.50
C VAL A 240 5.23 -13.21 -3.21
N ASN A 241 5.18 -13.64 -1.95
CA ASN A 241 4.40 -14.80 -1.51
C ASN A 241 3.45 -14.44 -0.38
N ALA A 242 2.37 -15.22 -0.22
CA ALA A 242 1.41 -15.01 0.85
C ALA A 242 1.95 -15.49 2.22
N PRO A 243 1.53 -14.86 3.33
CA PRO A 243 1.86 -15.32 4.67
C PRO A 243 1.22 -16.67 4.99
N ARG A 244 1.86 -17.45 5.88
CA ARG A 244 1.28 -18.69 6.38
C ARG A 244 0.38 -18.39 7.59
N TYR A 245 -0.93 -18.41 7.38
CA TYR A 245 -1.86 -18.28 8.49
C TYR A 245 -1.90 -19.53 9.37
N VAL A 246 -1.84 -19.34 10.68
CA VAL A 246 -1.93 -20.39 11.70
C VAL A 246 -3.31 -20.29 12.34
N PRO A 247 -4.27 -21.14 11.95
CA PRO A 247 -5.59 -21.13 12.55
C PRO A 247 -5.53 -21.54 14.02
N LEU A 248 -6.24 -20.82 14.87
CA LEU A 248 -6.32 -21.09 16.31
C LEU A 248 -7.60 -21.84 16.66
N ASP A 249 -7.54 -22.73 17.65
CA ASP A 249 -8.72 -23.32 18.30
C ASP A 249 -8.76 -22.83 19.75
N VAL A 250 -9.82 -22.08 20.08
CA VAL A 250 -10.01 -21.46 21.39
C VAL A 250 -11.40 -21.80 21.90
N ALA A 251 -11.47 -22.46 23.04
CA ALA A 251 -12.72 -22.72 23.75
C ALA A 251 -12.64 -22.16 25.16
N LEU A 252 -13.62 -21.34 25.54
CA LEU A 252 -13.72 -20.69 26.83
C LEU A 252 -15.04 -21.04 27.53
N HIS A 253 -14.95 -21.23 28.83
CA HIS A 253 -16.09 -21.30 29.75
C HIS A 253 -16.14 -20.03 30.60
N VAL A 254 -17.24 -19.30 30.50
CA VAL A 254 -17.45 -18.00 31.15
C VAL A 254 -18.48 -18.15 32.26
N CYS A 255 -18.12 -17.83 33.50
CA CYS A 255 -19.06 -17.73 34.61
C CYS A 255 -19.68 -16.33 34.59
N VAL A 256 -21.00 -16.26 34.47
CA VAL A 256 -21.76 -15.02 34.43
C VAL A 256 -22.26 -14.67 35.82
N SER A 257 -22.15 -13.39 36.20
CA SER A 257 -22.68 -12.85 37.45
C SER A 257 -24.21 -13.01 37.51
N PRO A 258 -24.81 -13.37 38.67
CA PRO A 258 -26.25 -13.66 38.78
C PRO A 258 -27.19 -12.52 38.38
N ALA A 259 -26.72 -11.27 38.40
CA ALA A 259 -27.49 -10.09 38.01
C ALA A 259 -27.64 -9.90 36.49
N TYR A 260 -26.87 -10.65 35.68
CA TYR A 260 -26.80 -10.49 34.24
C TYR A 260 -27.40 -11.68 33.51
N PHE A 261 -28.02 -11.42 32.35
CA PHE A 261 -28.50 -12.46 31.46
C PHE A 261 -27.34 -13.12 30.73
N ARG A 262 -27.31 -14.46 30.73
CA ARG A 262 -26.24 -15.23 30.08
C ARG A 262 -26.05 -14.87 28.61
N ALA A 263 -27.15 -14.66 27.90
CA ALA A 263 -27.14 -14.39 26.45
C ALA A 263 -26.39 -13.09 26.12
N ASP A 264 -26.66 -12.03 26.89
CA ASP A 264 -26.08 -10.70 26.67
C ASP A 264 -24.58 -10.70 26.95
N VAL A 265 -24.16 -11.33 28.05
CA VAL A 265 -22.74 -11.45 28.41
C VAL A 265 -21.99 -12.30 27.38
N LEU A 266 -22.55 -13.43 26.95
CA LEU A 266 -21.94 -14.24 25.88
C LEU A 266 -21.82 -13.47 24.56
N GLN A 267 -22.82 -12.66 24.20
CA GLN A 267 -22.74 -11.81 23.01
C GLN A 267 -21.65 -10.75 23.16
N GLY A 268 -21.51 -10.14 24.35
CA GLY A 268 -20.43 -9.21 24.67
C GLY A 268 -19.05 -9.84 24.54
N VAL A 269 -18.84 -11.02 25.13
CA VAL A 269 -17.57 -11.77 25.04
C VAL A 269 -17.27 -12.15 23.59
N ARG A 270 -18.24 -12.66 22.83
CA ARG A 270 -18.05 -12.98 21.40
C ARG A 270 -17.71 -11.76 20.58
N ARG A 271 -18.25 -10.59 20.92
CA ARG A 271 -17.96 -9.32 20.25
C ARG A 271 -16.52 -8.89 20.52
N VAL A 272 -16.08 -8.86 21.77
CA VAL A 272 -14.70 -8.47 22.15
C VAL A 272 -13.67 -9.45 21.57
N LEU A 273 -13.99 -10.74 21.53
CA LEU A 273 -13.17 -11.79 20.92
C LEU A 273 -13.45 -11.97 19.42
N SER A 274 -14.09 -11.02 18.74
CA SER A 274 -14.34 -11.17 17.30
C SER A 274 -13.09 -10.83 16.47
N SER A 275 -13.14 -11.17 15.18
CA SER A 275 -12.17 -10.73 14.17
C SER A 275 -12.62 -9.47 13.42
N SER A 276 -13.59 -8.72 13.95
CA SER A 276 -14.22 -7.57 13.29
C SER A 276 -13.86 -6.25 13.97
N VAL A 277 -14.05 -5.15 13.24
CA VAL A 277 -14.08 -3.81 13.82
C VAL A 277 -15.40 -3.65 14.58
N LEU A 278 -15.33 -3.18 15.83
CA LEU A 278 -16.48 -2.97 16.70
C LEU A 278 -17.18 -1.66 16.35
N ALA A 279 -18.40 -1.48 16.88
CA ALA A 279 -19.23 -0.31 16.58
C ALA A 279 -18.61 1.02 17.02
N ASP A 280 -17.71 1.01 18.00
CA ASP A 280 -16.95 2.17 18.49
C ASP A 280 -15.63 2.40 17.72
N GLY A 281 -15.35 1.60 16.69
CA GLY A 281 -14.12 1.66 15.90
C GLY A 281 -12.94 0.89 16.51
N THR A 282 -13.09 0.31 17.70
CA THR A 282 -12.05 -0.55 18.29
C THR A 282 -11.97 -1.89 17.57
N LEU A 283 -10.81 -2.54 17.62
CA LEU A 283 -10.62 -3.85 17.00
C LEU A 283 -10.94 -4.97 17.99
N GLY A 284 -11.71 -5.96 17.56
CA GLY A 284 -11.82 -7.21 18.32
C GLY A 284 -10.45 -7.87 18.50
N ILE A 285 -10.27 -8.64 19.58
CA ILE A 285 -8.98 -9.25 19.92
C ILE A 285 -8.42 -10.11 18.80
N PHE A 286 -9.28 -10.82 18.07
CA PHE A 286 -8.88 -11.68 16.96
C PHE A 286 -8.91 -10.98 15.59
N HIS A 287 -9.02 -9.65 15.56
CA HIS A 287 -8.89 -8.88 14.32
C HIS A 287 -7.50 -9.11 13.69
N PRO A 288 -7.38 -9.29 12.36
CA PRO A 288 -6.10 -9.55 11.70
C PRO A 288 -4.99 -8.57 12.10
N ASP A 289 -5.30 -7.28 12.14
CA ASP A 289 -4.32 -6.23 12.47
C ASP A 289 -3.73 -6.30 13.90
N ASN A 290 -4.28 -7.14 14.78
CA ASN A 290 -3.72 -7.39 16.11
C ASN A 290 -2.59 -8.44 16.12
N PHE A 291 -2.34 -9.10 14.99
CA PHE A 291 -1.34 -10.17 14.82
C PHE A 291 -0.49 -9.92 13.59
N SER A 292 0.81 -10.14 13.72
CA SER A 292 1.71 -10.15 12.59
C SER A 292 2.80 -11.22 12.74
N PHE A 293 3.78 -11.21 11.83
CA PHE A 293 4.83 -12.21 11.72
C PHE A 293 5.53 -12.51 13.05
N GLY A 294 5.56 -13.79 13.41
CA GLY A 294 6.29 -14.28 14.59
C GLY A 294 5.73 -13.83 15.93
N GLN A 295 4.56 -13.18 15.97
CA GLN A 295 3.98 -12.68 17.20
C GLN A 295 3.29 -13.81 17.97
N PRO A 296 3.76 -14.17 19.18
CA PRO A 296 3.12 -15.21 19.99
C PRO A 296 1.72 -14.78 20.46
N VAL A 297 0.81 -15.74 20.58
CA VAL A 297 -0.53 -15.52 21.12
C VAL A 297 -0.56 -15.97 22.57
N TYR A 298 -0.83 -15.03 23.48
CA TYR A 298 -0.90 -15.31 24.91
C TYR A 298 -2.35 -15.53 25.35
N LEU A 299 -2.58 -16.63 26.08
CA LEU A 299 -3.87 -16.96 26.66
C LEU A 299 -4.33 -15.88 27.66
N SER A 300 -3.40 -15.31 28.41
CA SER A 300 -3.69 -14.22 29.36
C SER A 300 -4.35 -13.01 28.70
N ARG A 301 -3.93 -12.64 27.48
CA ARG A 301 -4.53 -11.54 26.70
C ARG A 301 -5.98 -11.85 26.32
N VAL A 302 -6.26 -13.10 25.92
CA VAL A 302 -7.60 -13.57 25.55
C VAL A 302 -8.51 -13.60 26.78
N ILE A 303 -8.02 -14.15 27.90
CA ILE A 303 -8.76 -14.21 29.16
C ILE A 303 -9.05 -12.81 29.69
N ALA A 304 -8.08 -11.90 29.69
CA ALA A 304 -8.25 -10.52 30.17
C ALA A 304 -9.32 -9.77 29.36
N ALA A 305 -9.33 -9.94 28.03
CA ALA A 305 -10.33 -9.32 27.17
C ALA A 305 -11.73 -9.91 27.38
N ALA A 306 -11.84 -11.21 27.63
CA ALA A 306 -13.13 -11.81 28.00
C ALA A 306 -13.60 -11.30 29.38
N GLN A 307 -12.69 -11.18 30.35
CA GLN A 307 -12.99 -10.68 31.70
C GLN A 307 -13.34 -9.19 31.74
N SER A 308 -12.92 -8.39 30.77
CA SER A 308 -13.27 -6.97 30.72
C SER A 308 -14.73 -6.71 30.33
N VAL A 309 -15.49 -7.75 29.96
CA VAL A 309 -16.91 -7.64 29.65
C VAL A 309 -17.70 -7.57 30.96
N GLU A 310 -18.55 -6.55 31.09
CA GLU A 310 -19.42 -6.39 32.24
C GLU A 310 -20.31 -7.62 32.46
N GLY A 311 -20.40 -8.07 33.70
CA GLY A 311 -21.17 -9.26 34.08
C GLY A 311 -20.38 -10.58 33.98
N VAL A 312 -19.12 -10.57 33.54
CA VAL A 312 -18.22 -11.74 33.66
C VAL A 312 -17.63 -11.81 35.07
N ASP A 313 -17.83 -12.93 35.75
CA ASP A 313 -17.28 -13.21 37.08
C ASP A 313 -15.94 -13.95 37.00
N SER A 314 -15.86 -14.97 36.13
CA SER A 314 -14.60 -15.68 35.86
C SER A 314 -14.58 -16.30 34.46
N VAL A 315 -13.38 -16.56 33.95
CA VAL A 315 -13.16 -17.19 32.64
C VAL A 315 -12.16 -18.32 32.79
N ARG A 316 -12.52 -19.50 32.29
CA ARG A 316 -11.66 -20.69 32.24
C ARG A 316 -11.49 -21.11 30.79
N ALA A 317 -10.25 -21.37 30.36
CA ALA A 317 -10.00 -21.89 29.03
C ALA A 317 -10.11 -23.42 29.03
N ASP A 318 -10.92 -23.96 28.12
CA ASP A 318 -11.06 -25.39 27.87
C ASP A 318 -10.09 -25.86 26.78
N VAL A 319 -9.90 -25.04 25.73
CA VAL A 319 -9.01 -25.30 24.61
C VAL A 319 -8.27 -24.02 24.27
N PHE A 320 -6.96 -24.12 24.07
CA PHE A 320 -6.13 -23.03 23.56
C PHE A 320 -4.94 -23.63 22.83
N GLY A 321 -4.96 -23.60 21.50
CA GLY A 321 -3.89 -24.17 20.69
C GLY A 321 -4.00 -23.86 19.21
N ARG A 322 -3.01 -24.37 18.45
CA ARG A 322 -3.07 -24.37 16.98
C ARG A 322 -4.11 -25.40 16.52
N MET A 323 -5.00 -25.01 15.63
CA MET A 323 -6.03 -25.88 15.09
C MET A 323 -5.39 -26.98 14.22
N GLY A 324 -5.87 -28.22 14.33
CA GLY A 324 -5.40 -29.35 13.51
C GLY A 324 -4.10 -30.01 13.96
N VAL A 325 -3.48 -29.54 15.05
CA VAL A 325 -2.29 -30.18 15.65
C VAL A 325 -2.68 -30.81 16.98
N PRO A 326 -2.86 -32.15 17.06
CA PRO A 326 -3.15 -32.82 18.32
C PRO A 326 -1.96 -32.67 19.28
N ASN A 327 -2.22 -32.33 20.54
CA ASN A 327 -1.24 -32.24 21.64
C ASN A 327 -0.24 -31.06 21.60
N ALA A 328 -0.67 -29.86 21.21
CA ALA A 328 0.11 -28.69 21.58
C ALA A 328 -0.01 -28.46 23.10
N THR A 329 1.11 -28.45 23.83
CA THR A 329 1.28 -28.20 25.28
C THR A 329 0.80 -26.79 25.71
N THR A 330 -0.03 -26.14 24.90
CA THR A 330 -0.23 -24.69 24.86
C THR A 330 -1.21 -24.18 25.92
N LEU A 331 -2.10 -25.02 26.44
CA LEU A 331 -3.05 -24.60 27.49
C LEU A 331 -2.33 -24.38 28.83
N GLU A 332 -1.46 -25.31 29.24
CA GLU A 332 -0.65 -25.17 30.47
C GLU A 332 0.45 -24.11 30.32
N GLN A 333 1.05 -24.00 29.12
CA GLN A 333 2.05 -22.98 28.82
C GLN A 333 1.44 -21.57 28.70
N GLY A 334 0.15 -21.46 28.37
CA GLY A 334 -0.55 -20.19 28.18
C GLY A 334 -0.05 -19.37 26.99
N VAL A 335 0.73 -19.96 26.07
CA VAL A 335 1.29 -19.28 24.90
C VAL A 335 1.30 -20.19 23.68
N ILE A 336 0.84 -19.68 22.54
CA ILE A 336 1.00 -20.30 21.23
C ILE A 336 2.15 -19.58 20.52
N ALA A 337 3.27 -20.27 20.38
CA ALA A 337 4.37 -19.77 19.56
C ALA A 337 3.91 -19.64 18.11
N ILE A 338 4.37 -18.60 17.41
CA ILE A 338 4.13 -18.33 15.99
C ILE A 338 5.50 -18.15 15.33
N GLY A 339 5.72 -18.80 14.20
CA GLY A 339 6.98 -18.77 13.45
C GLY A 339 7.19 -17.45 12.70
N ALA A 340 8.43 -17.21 12.26
CA ALA A 340 8.83 -15.93 11.66
C ALA A 340 8.09 -15.55 10.35
N LEU A 341 7.51 -16.52 9.64
CA LEU A 341 6.68 -16.29 8.44
C LEU A 341 5.21 -16.68 8.65
N GLU A 342 4.83 -16.89 9.91
CA GLU A 342 3.49 -17.26 10.31
C GLU A 342 2.74 -16.08 10.93
N ILE A 343 1.43 -16.03 10.72
CA ILE A 343 0.52 -15.06 11.33
C ILE A 343 -0.63 -15.83 11.97
N ALA A 344 -0.94 -15.57 13.24
CA ALA A 344 -2.07 -16.21 13.91
C ALA A 344 -3.41 -15.77 13.30
N GLN A 345 -4.37 -16.68 13.19
CA GLN A 345 -5.69 -16.39 12.64
C GLN A 345 -6.80 -17.06 13.43
N LEU A 346 -7.82 -16.27 13.78
CA LEU A 346 -9.10 -16.78 14.30
C LEU A 346 -10.24 -15.93 13.77
N ALA A 347 -10.78 -16.29 12.61
CA ALA A 347 -11.91 -15.60 11.97
C ALA A 347 -13.27 -16.10 12.47
N ASN A 348 -13.36 -17.32 12.98
CA ASN A 348 -14.59 -17.96 13.45
C ASN A 348 -15.75 -17.88 12.43
N ASN A 349 -15.44 -18.09 11.14
CA ASN A 349 -16.40 -17.95 10.05
C ASN A 349 -16.97 -19.34 9.67
N PRO A 350 -18.30 -19.57 9.75
CA PRO A 350 -18.90 -20.85 9.39
C PRO A 350 -18.66 -21.30 7.95
N ASN A 351 -18.48 -20.36 7.02
CA ASN A 351 -18.19 -20.66 5.62
C ASN A 351 -16.72 -21.06 5.38
N PHE A 352 -15.83 -20.72 6.33
CA PHE A 352 -14.39 -20.99 6.26
C PHE A 352 -13.90 -21.50 7.63
N PRO A 353 -14.38 -22.68 8.07
CA PRO A 353 -14.07 -23.23 9.39
C PRO A 353 -12.57 -23.50 9.60
N GLU A 354 -11.81 -23.64 8.52
CA GLU A 354 -10.36 -23.78 8.52
C GLU A 354 -9.61 -22.53 9.01
N ARG A 355 -10.28 -21.37 9.10
CA ARG A 355 -9.70 -20.08 9.53
C ARG A 355 -9.77 -19.85 11.04
N GLY A 356 -9.76 -20.93 11.81
CA GLY A 356 -9.79 -20.91 13.26
C GLY A 356 -11.21 -20.89 13.85
N ARG A 357 -11.30 -21.34 15.10
CA ARG A 357 -12.55 -21.67 15.79
C ARG A 357 -12.57 -21.02 17.17
N LEU A 358 -13.67 -20.34 17.48
CA LEU A 358 -13.96 -19.80 18.81
C LEU A 358 -15.25 -20.42 19.35
N VAL A 359 -15.15 -21.10 20.48
CA VAL A 359 -16.29 -21.61 21.24
C VAL A 359 -16.36 -20.89 22.58
N VAL A 360 -17.50 -20.28 22.87
CA VAL A 360 -17.76 -19.67 24.18
C VAL A 360 -19.00 -20.30 24.77
N SER A 361 -18.83 -20.92 25.94
CA SER A 361 -19.89 -21.50 26.77
C SER A 361 -20.04 -20.71 28.06
N ALA A 362 -21.20 -20.80 28.73
CA ALA A 362 -21.42 -20.08 29.98
C ALA A 362 -22.01 -20.95 31.10
N GLY A 363 -21.66 -20.61 32.34
CA GLY A 363 -22.29 -21.03 33.59
C GLY A 363 -22.75 -19.81 34.42
N GLY A 364 -23.44 -20.01 35.54
CA GLY A 364 -23.90 -18.90 36.42
C GLY A 364 -25.06 -18.09 35.83
N GLY A 365 -25.19 -16.80 36.12
CA GLY A 365 -26.16 -15.87 35.49
C GLY A 365 -27.65 -16.14 35.73
N LYS A 366 -28.49 -15.19 35.29
CA LYS A 366 -29.95 -15.29 35.27
C LYS A 366 -30.48 -16.01 34.04
#